data_AF-A0A8J8M868-F1
#
_entry.id   AF-A0A8J8M868-F1
#
_cell.length_a   1.000
_cell.length_b   1.000
_cell.length_c   1.000
_cell.angle_alpha   90.00
_cell.angle_beta   90.00
_cell.angle_gamma   90.00
#
_symmetry.space_group_name_H-M   'P 1'
#
loop_
_entity.id
_entity.type
_entity.pdbx_description
1 polymer ?
#
loop_
_entity_poly.entity_id
_entity_poly.type
_entity_poly.pdbx_seq_one_letter_code
_entity_poly.pdbx_strand_id
1 'polypeptide(L)' 'MDKQKLLSMDPYILLSIINMKLRDEFSSLEDLCSNYGMKAEELENKLNSIEYRYNQQTNQFTGI' A
#
# COMPACT_ATOMS: atom_id res chain seq x y z
N MET A 1 -1.82 -13.37 -2.69
CA MET A 1 -0.61 -12.60 -3.04
C MET A 1 0.23 -12.50 -1.79
N ASP A 2 1.53 -12.69 -1.89
CA ASP A 2 2.47 -12.66 -0.78
C ASP A 2 3.35 -11.39 -0.86
N LYS A 3 4.02 -11.06 0.25
CA LYS A 3 4.87 -9.87 0.40
C LYS A 3 5.83 -9.65 -0.78
N GLN A 4 6.55 -10.68 -1.21
CA GLN A 4 7.59 -10.53 -2.23
C GLN A 4 6.99 -10.07 -3.55
N LYS A 5 5.87 -10.66 -3.94
CA LYS A 5 5.18 -10.32 -5.18
C LYS A 5 4.66 -8.87 -5.17
N LEU A 6 4.16 -8.37 -4.03
CA LEU A 6 3.74 -6.97 -3.89
C LEU A 6 4.94 -6.01 -4.05
N LEU A 7 6.03 -6.28 -3.33
CA LEU A 7 7.21 -5.42 -3.34
C LEU A 7 8.07 -5.52 -4.61
N SER A 8 7.80 -6.46 -5.51
CA SER A 8 8.44 -6.53 -6.83
C SER A 8 7.62 -5.88 -7.96
N MET A 9 6.37 -5.50 -7.72
CA MET A 9 5.51 -4.90 -8.75
C MET A 9 5.98 -3.52 -9.19
N ASP A 10 5.60 -3.11 -10.40
CA ASP A 10 5.67 -1.70 -10.80
C ASP A 10 4.92 -0.83 -9.77
N PRO A 11 5.49 0.30 -9.33
CA PRO A 11 4.91 1.10 -8.26
C PRO A 11 3.53 1.69 -8.61
N TYR A 12 3.23 2.01 -9.87
CA TYR A 12 1.90 2.48 -10.27
C TYR A 12 0.85 1.35 -10.26
N ILE A 13 1.26 0.13 -10.63
CA ILE A 13 0.41 -1.06 -10.50
C ILE A 13 0.17 -1.37 -9.02
N LEU A 14 1.23 -1.34 -8.21
CA LEU A 14 1.16 -1.57 -6.77
C LEU A 14 0.20 -0.57 -6.10
N LEU A 15 0.31 0.72 -6.42
CA LEU A 15 -0.59 1.77 -5.94
C LEU A 15 -2.06 1.41 -6.16
N SER A 16 -2.41 1.02 -7.38
CA SER A 16 -3.79 0.69 -7.75
C SER A 16 -4.30 -0.51 -6.96
N ILE A 17 -3.48 -1.56 -6.83
CA ILE A 17 -3.83 -2.77 -6.07
C ILE A 17 -4.00 -2.45 -4.58
N ILE A 18 -3.06 -1.72 -3.98
CA ILE A 18 -3.11 -1.37 -2.56
C ILE A 18 -4.33 -0.53 -2.25
N ASN A 19 -4.64 0.49 -3.05
CA ASN A 19 -5.83 1.30 -2.86
C ASN A 19 -7.13 0.50 -3.01
N MET A 20 -7.18 -0.44 -3.95
CA MET A 20 -8.31 -1.37 -4.06
C MET A 20 -8.44 -2.23 -2.80
N LYS A 21 -7.34 -2.81 -2.32
CA LYS A 21 -7.31 -3.64 -1.11
C LYS A 21 -7.69 -2.87 0.14
N LEU A 22 -7.17 -1.67 0.34
CA LEU A 22 -7.52 -0.82 1.48
C LEU A 22 -9.01 -0.45 1.46
N ARG A 23 -9.60 -0.23 0.28
CA ARG A 23 -11.03 0.08 0.17
C ARG A 23 -11.92 -1.13 0.45
N ASP A 24 -11.56 -2.30 -0.10
CA ASP A 24 -12.47 -3.44 -0.18
C ASP A 24 -12.24 -4.48 0.92
N GLU A 25 -11.04 -4.56 1.50
CA GLU A 25 -10.61 -5.69 2.35
C GLU A 25 -10.01 -5.29 3.71
N PHE A 26 -9.50 -4.07 3.88
CA PHE A 26 -8.74 -3.70 5.09
C PHE A 26 -9.22 -2.42 5.75
N SER A 27 -9.13 -2.37 7.07
CA SER A 27 -9.55 -1.20 7.86
C SER A 27 -8.48 -0.09 7.95
N SER A 28 -7.22 -0.43 7.66
CA SER A 28 -6.06 0.46 7.75
C SER A 28 -4.86 -0.11 7.00
N LEU A 29 -3.83 0.70 6.81
CA LEU A 29 -2.53 0.26 6.30
C LEU A 29 -1.89 -0.79 7.21
N GLU A 30 -1.98 -0.63 8.53
CA GLU A 30 -1.42 -1.57 9.52
C GLU A 30 -2.07 -2.96 9.41
N ASP A 31 -3.38 -3.01 9.20
CA ASP A 31 -4.16 -4.23 9.01
C ASP A 31 -3.74 -4.96 7.72
N LEU A 32 -3.65 -4.22 6.60
CA LEU A 32 -3.13 -4.74 5.33
C LEU A 32 -1.71 -5.30 5.49
N CYS A 33 -0.81 -4.52 6.10
CA CYS A 33 0.58 -4.91 6.31
C CYS A 33 0.70 -6.16 7.19
N SER A 34 -0.10 -6.26 8.26
CA SER A 34 -0.14 -7.43 9.14
C SER A 34 -0.60 -8.68 8.39
N ASN A 35 -1.64 -8.58 7.56
CA ASN A 35 -2.16 -9.70 6.77
C ASN A 35 -1.15 -10.22 5.73
N TYR A 36 -0.36 -9.34 5.11
CA TYR A 36 0.66 -9.72 4.13
C TYR A 36 2.05 -9.96 4.73
N GLY A 37 2.25 -9.78 6.04
CA GLY A 37 3.54 -9.91 6.71
C GLY A 37 4.57 -8.87 6.26
N MET A 38 4.12 -7.65 5.94
CA MET A 38 4.94 -6.52 5.48
C MET A 38 5.03 -5.44 6.55
N LYS A 39 6.05 -4.58 6.50
CA LYS A 39 6.08 -3.35 7.29
C LYS A 39 5.45 -2.21 6.49
N ALA A 40 4.69 -1.33 7.14
CA ALA A 40 4.11 -0.14 6.52
C ALA A 40 5.17 0.71 5.81
N GLU A 41 6.32 0.91 6.47
CA GLU A 41 7.46 1.66 5.95
C GLU A 41 7.99 1.13 4.60
N GLU A 42 7.97 -0.19 4.37
CA GLU A 42 8.40 -0.77 3.08
C GLU A 42 7.46 -0.34 1.94
N LEU A 43 6.16 -0.31 2.23
CA LEU A 43 5.14 0.08 1.26
C LEU A 43 5.12 1.59 1.03
N GLU A 44 5.23 2.35 2.11
CA GLU A 44 5.29 3.81 2.07
C GLU A 44 6.53 4.30 1.32
N ASN A 45 7.71 3.75 1.59
CA ASN A 45 8.93 4.12 0.86
C ASN A 45 8.81 3.84 -0.64
N LYS A 46 8.19 2.71 -1.00
CA LYS A 46 8.01 2.34 -2.40
C LYS A 46 6.99 3.22 -3.13
N LEU A 47 5.90 3.61 -2.47
CA LEU A 47 4.90 4.49 -3.09
C LEU A 47 5.30 5.97 -3.01
N ASN A 48 6.10 6.37 -2.03
CA ASN A 48 6.67 7.71 -1.94
C ASN A 48 7.73 7.94 -3.03
N SER A 49 8.36 6.90 -3.58
CA SER A 49 9.27 7.05 -4.74
C SER A 49 8.57 7.47 -6.03
N ILE A 50 7.24 7.37 -6.08
CA ILE A 50 6.40 7.87 -7.18
C ILE A 50 5.49 9.02 -6.73
N GLU A 51 5.84 9.71 -5.63
CA GLU A 51 5.12 10.86 -5.06
C GLU A 51 3.71 10.53 -4.53
N TYR A 52 3.51 9.35 -3.94
CA TYR A 52 2.28 8.98 -3.23
C TYR A 52 2.52 8.75 -1.74
N ARG A 53 1.57 9.21 -0.90
CA ARG A 53 1.58 9.00 0.55
C ARG A 53 0.26 8.44 1.04
N TYR A 54 0.34 7.63 2.09
CA TYR A 54 -0.84 7.10 2.75
C TYR A 54 -1.58 8.21 3.50
N ASN A 55 -2.88 8.31 3.25
CA ASN A 55 -3.81 9.16 3.95
C ASN A 55 -4.72 8.29 4.82
N GLN A 56 -4.51 8.36 6.13
CA GLN A 56 -5.28 7.59 7.10
C GLN A 56 -6.76 7.99 7.17
N GLN A 57 -7.12 9.24 6.82
CA GLN A 57 -8.52 9.70 6.85
C GLN A 57 -9.35 9.06 5.74
N THR A 58 -8.74 8.85 4.57
CA THR A 58 -9.39 8.22 3.42
C THR A 58 -9.04 6.74 3.26
N ASN A 59 -8.15 6.21 4.10
CA ASN A 59 -7.59 4.87 4.02
C ASN A 59 -7.04 4.56 2.60
N GLN A 60 -6.25 5.48 2.05
CA GLN A 60 -5.79 5.41 0.66
C GLN A 60 -4.44 6.10 0.47
N PHE A 61 -3.62 5.62 -0.47
CA PHE A 61 -2.49 6.38 -1.00
C PHE A 61 -2.95 7.43 -2.03
N THR A 62 -2.60 8.69 -1.78
CA THR A 62 -2.90 9.85 -2.64
C THR A 62 -1.62 10.55 -3.07
N GLY A 63 -1.66 11.22 -4.22
CA GLY A 63 -0.52 12.00 -4.72
C GLY A 63 -0.21 13.18 -3.79
N ILE A 64 1.08 13.53 -3.69
CA ILE A 64 1.59 14.70 -2.97
C ILE A 64 1.38 15.97 -3.80
#